data_AF-A0A6H1X2G0-F1
#
_entry.id   AF-A0A6H1X2G0-F1
#
_cell.length_a   1.000
_cell.length_b   1.000
_cell.length_c   1.000
_cell.angle_alpha   90.00
_cell.angle_beta   90.00
_cell.angle_gamma   90.00
#
_symmetry.space_group_name_H-M   'P 1'
#
loop_
_entity.id
_entity.type
_entity.pdbx_description
1 polymer ?
#
loop_
_entity_poly.entity_id
_entity_poly.type
_entity_poly.pdbx_seq_one_letter_code
_entity_poly.pdbx_strand_id
1 'polypeptide(L)'
;MSNNNIVTSEELNEAIDSLSKNLYLESPDLWIDFSDKMGDNNFDEMVLFFAIKYNYPAIVKHAIESHLIKLDSPSRNKTFKSIKDHLLSVADQYKNVQIHNILTGKKEELQKEESSNSTHDLISNGDNSYIPKFICPHCNSNIFKSGYIVSEEVTYKYSKDNNKTIPISSKTLDNVTCDNCKNTLKEINNDFLQKLSSVQNCISCGLDLTSTGIVDKIKMIYDKDLSKFLPNKTSYHCSNCDQEINDYQKEHFNL
;
A
#
# COMPACT_ATOMS: atom_id res chain seq x y z
N MET A 1 -34.47 7.84 -4.19
CA MET A 1 -34.17 7.08 -5.41
C MET A 1 -32.85 6.37 -5.17
N SER A 2 -32.88 5.04 -5.14
CA SER A 2 -31.74 4.19 -4.80
C SER A 2 -30.76 4.13 -5.96
N ASN A 3 -29.58 4.74 -5.83
CA ASN A 3 -28.45 4.38 -6.69
C ASN A 3 -27.86 3.09 -6.13
N ASN A 4 -28.43 1.96 -6.53
CA ASN A 4 -27.70 0.70 -6.48
C ASN A 4 -26.57 0.86 -7.50
N ASN A 5 -25.35 1.13 -7.04
CA ASN A 5 -24.14 0.97 -7.85
C ASN A 5 -23.99 -0.53 -8.16
N ILE A 6 -24.73 -1.03 -9.14
CA ILE A 6 -24.61 -2.39 -9.64
C ILE A 6 -23.19 -2.51 -10.21
N VAL A 7 -22.39 -3.44 -9.67
CA VAL A 7 -21.08 -3.76 -10.25
C VAL A 7 -21.32 -4.21 -11.68
N THR A 8 -20.72 -3.54 -12.65
CA THR A 8 -20.87 -3.93 -14.05
C THR A 8 -20.10 -5.23 -14.32
N SER A 9 -20.56 -6.02 -15.30
CA SER A 9 -19.87 -7.26 -15.69
C SER A 9 -18.42 -7.00 -16.12
N GLU A 10 -18.17 -5.86 -16.77
CA GLU A 10 -16.83 -5.43 -17.17
C GLU A 10 -15.93 -5.12 -15.97
N GLU A 11 -16.40 -4.34 -14.98
CA GLU A 11 -15.64 -4.05 -13.75
C GLU A 11 -15.33 -5.32 -12.94
N LEU A 12 -16.27 -6.29 -12.91
CA LEU A 12 -16.06 -7.55 -12.22
C LEU A 12 -14.97 -8.39 -12.92
N ASN A 13 -15.05 -8.54 -14.24
CA ASN A 13 -14.08 -9.32 -15.01
C ASN A 13 -12.68 -8.71 -14.93
N GLU A 14 -12.57 -7.38 -15.00
CA GLU A 14 -11.28 -6.69 -14.89
C GLU A 14 -10.66 -6.84 -13.48
N ALA A 15 -11.49 -6.85 -12.43
CA ALA A 15 -11.05 -7.14 -11.07
C ALA A 15 -10.58 -8.59 -10.92
N ILE A 16 -11.30 -9.57 -11.49
CA ILE A 16 -10.92 -10.99 -11.47
C ILE A 16 -9.61 -11.23 -12.22
N ASP A 17 -9.44 -10.66 -13.40
CA ASP A 17 -8.21 -10.76 -14.19
C ASP A 17 -7.01 -10.15 -13.46
N SER A 18 -7.21 -9.02 -12.79
CA SER A 18 -6.17 -8.35 -12.01
C SER A 18 -5.77 -9.17 -10.78
N LEU A 19 -6.77 -9.74 -10.07
CA LEU A 19 -6.52 -10.64 -8.95
C LEU A 19 -5.81 -11.92 -9.39
N SER A 20 -6.21 -12.49 -10.52
CA SER A 20 -5.58 -13.68 -11.13
C SER A 20 -4.10 -13.45 -11.40
N LYS A 21 -3.73 -12.30 -11.99
CA LYS A 21 -2.32 -11.93 -12.23
C LYS A 21 -1.52 -11.80 -10.93
N ASN A 22 -2.10 -11.17 -9.90
CA ASN A 22 -1.43 -11.03 -8.60
C ASN A 22 -1.18 -12.39 -7.95
N LEU A 23 -2.17 -13.28 -7.98
CA LEU A 23 -2.05 -14.65 -7.46
C LEU A 23 -1.02 -15.48 -8.22
N TYR A 24 -0.98 -15.37 -9.55
CA TYR A 24 0.01 -16.08 -10.36
C TYR A 24 1.45 -15.69 -9.97
N LEU A 25 1.68 -14.40 -9.69
CA LEU A 25 2.99 -13.90 -9.28
C LEU A 25 3.35 -14.27 -7.83
N GLU A 26 2.38 -14.32 -6.92
CA GLU A 26 2.63 -14.66 -5.52
C GLU A 26 2.76 -16.17 -5.30
N SER A 27 1.84 -16.96 -5.87
CA SER A 27 1.78 -18.41 -5.67
C SER A 27 1.08 -19.08 -6.86
N PRO A 28 1.85 -19.61 -7.84
CA PRO A 28 1.30 -20.33 -8.98
C PRO A 28 0.40 -21.50 -8.60
N ASP A 29 0.68 -22.19 -7.48
CA ASP A 29 -0.13 -23.31 -6.99
C ASP A 29 -1.52 -22.85 -6.52
N LEU A 30 -1.60 -21.72 -5.81
CA LEU A 30 -2.87 -21.12 -5.39
C LEU A 30 -3.63 -20.49 -6.57
N TRP A 31 -2.89 -20.00 -7.57
CA TRP A 31 -3.48 -19.48 -8.79
C TRP A 31 -4.25 -20.57 -9.58
N ILE A 32 -3.76 -21.81 -9.61
CA ILE A 32 -4.49 -22.92 -10.27
C ILE A 32 -5.86 -23.13 -9.59
N ASP A 33 -5.88 -23.28 -8.26
CA ASP A 33 -7.14 -23.46 -7.49
C ASP A 33 -8.07 -22.23 -7.63
N PHE A 34 -7.51 -21.02 -7.70
CA PHE A 34 -8.28 -19.80 -7.98
C PHE A 34 -8.87 -19.80 -9.39
N SER A 35 -8.09 -20.14 -10.41
CA SER A 35 -8.50 -20.15 -11.81
C SER A 35 -9.62 -21.16 -12.06
N ASP A 36 -9.51 -22.35 -11.48
CA ASP A 36 -10.56 -23.39 -11.57
C ASP A 36 -11.87 -22.87 -10.95
N LYS A 37 -11.80 -22.25 -9.77
CA LYS A 37 -12.97 -21.67 -9.10
C LYS A 37 -13.61 -20.52 -9.87
N MET A 38 -12.81 -19.67 -10.53
CA MET A 38 -13.35 -18.61 -11.37
C MET A 38 -14.04 -19.19 -12.62
N GLY A 39 -13.50 -20.27 -13.19
CA GLY A 39 -14.17 -21.02 -14.26
C GLY A 39 -15.52 -21.60 -13.84
N ASP A 40 -15.64 -22.04 -12.58
CA ASP A 40 -16.86 -22.59 -11.99
C ASP A 40 -17.77 -21.54 -11.33
N ASN A 41 -17.44 -20.24 -11.43
CA ASN A 41 -18.15 -19.15 -10.76
C ASN A 41 -18.32 -19.35 -9.23
N ASN A 42 -17.30 -19.92 -8.59
CA ASN A 42 -17.29 -20.29 -7.17
C ASN A 42 -16.53 -19.24 -6.33
N PHE A 43 -17.26 -18.45 -5.55
CA PHE A 43 -16.71 -17.42 -4.66
C PHE A 43 -16.61 -17.94 -3.22
N ASP A 44 -15.76 -18.93 -3.01
CA ASP A 44 -15.53 -19.50 -1.68
C ASP A 44 -14.72 -18.56 -0.77
N GLU A 45 -14.54 -18.98 0.49
CA GLU A 45 -13.78 -18.20 1.47
C GLU A 45 -12.33 -17.90 1.03
N MET A 46 -11.70 -18.77 0.24
CA MET A 46 -10.34 -18.56 -0.26
C MET A 46 -10.33 -17.43 -1.29
N VAL A 47 -11.25 -17.48 -2.25
CA VAL A 47 -11.41 -16.43 -3.27
C VAL A 47 -11.64 -15.07 -2.61
N LEU A 48 -12.54 -15.00 -1.63
CA LEU A 48 -12.81 -13.76 -0.92
C LEU A 48 -11.64 -13.31 -0.05
N PHE A 49 -10.92 -14.23 0.60
CA PHE A 49 -9.71 -13.88 1.34
C PHE A 49 -8.71 -13.09 0.48
N PHE A 50 -8.41 -13.58 -0.73
CA PHE A 50 -7.47 -12.91 -1.63
C PHE A 50 -8.04 -11.63 -2.24
N ALA A 51 -9.34 -11.62 -2.57
CA ALA A 51 -10.00 -10.39 -3.00
C ALA A 51 -9.89 -9.28 -1.95
N ILE A 52 -10.00 -9.62 -0.66
CA ILE A 52 -9.82 -8.66 0.43
C ILE A 52 -8.35 -8.28 0.56
N LYS A 53 -7.44 -9.25 0.63
CA LYS A 53 -5.99 -9.01 0.75
C LYS A 53 -5.47 -8.01 -0.30
N TYR A 54 -5.96 -8.09 -1.54
CA TYR A 54 -5.56 -7.22 -2.64
C TYR A 54 -6.52 -6.06 -2.93
N ASN A 55 -7.50 -5.81 -2.05
CA ASN A 55 -8.45 -4.71 -2.14
C ASN A 55 -9.27 -4.67 -3.45
N TYR A 56 -9.97 -5.77 -3.76
CA TYR A 56 -10.94 -5.88 -4.86
C TYR A 56 -12.38 -5.91 -4.34
N PRO A 57 -12.96 -4.74 -3.96
CA PRO A 57 -14.30 -4.65 -3.39
C PRO A 57 -15.40 -5.11 -4.37
N ALA A 58 -15.19 -4.98 -5.68
CA ALA A 58 -16.15 -5.42 -6.70
C ALA A 58 -16.43 -6.94 -6.62
N ILE A 59 -15.39 -7.75 -6.39
CA ILE A 59 -15.48 -9.22 -6.25
C ILE A 59 -16.27 -9.57 -4.97
N VAL A 60 -15.92 -8.94 -3.86
CA VAL A 60 -16.57 -9.18 -2.56
C VAL A 60 -18.04 -8.76 -2.60
N LYS A 61 -18.32 -7.60 -3.17
CA LYS A 61 -19.69 -7.08 -3.35
C LYS A 61 -20.52 -8.02 -4.22
N HIS A 62 -19.99 -8.45 -5.36
CA HIS A 62 -20.67 -9.38 -6.26
C HIS A 62 -21.01 -10.70 -5.56
N ALA A 63 -20.05 -11.30 -4.83
CA ALA A 63 -20.28 -12.56 -4.14
C ALA A 63 -21.41 -12.49 -3.10
N ILE A 64 -21.52 -11.36 -2.39
CA ILE A 64 -22.54 -11.14 -1.37
C ILE A 64 -23.90 -10.82 -2.01
N GLU A 65 -23.95 -9.88 -2.94
CA GLU A 65 -25.20 -9.46 -3.59
C GLU A 65 -25.83 -10.58 -4.43
N SER A 66 -24.99 -11.39 -5.08
CA SER A 66 -25.41 -12.55 -5.87
C SER A 66 -25.61 -13.82 -5.02
N HIS A 67 -25.45 -13.75 -3.70
CA HIS A 67 -25.63 -14.87 -2.76
C HIS A 67 -24.76 -16.10 -3.08
N LEU A 68 -23.56 -15.88 -3.63
CA LEU A 68 -22.62 -16.93 -4.02
C LEU A 68 -21.84 -17.50 -2.83
N ILE A 69 -21.92 -16.83 -1.67
CA ILE A 69 -21.32 -17.29 -0.42
C ILE A 69 -22.30 -17.15 0.76
N LYS A 70 -22.22 -18.10 1.70
CA LYS A 70 -22.94 -18.03 2.98
C LYS A 70 -21.99 -17.59 4.10
N LEU A 71 -21.94 -16.30 4.37
CA LEU A 71 -21.00 -15.68 5.32
C LEU A 71 -21.10 -16.23 6.75
N ASP A 72 -22.28 -16.67 7.18
CA ASP A 72 -22.49 -17.24 8.52
C ASP A 72 -22.06 -18.72 8.63
N SER A 73 -21.57 -19.32 7.54
CA SER A 73 -21.04 -20.69 7.57
C SER A 73 -19.73 -20.76 8.38
N PRO A 74 -19.39 -21.93 8.94
CA PRO A 74 -18.10 -22.14 9.59
C PRO A 74 -16.93 -21.80 8.67
N SER A 75 -15.94 -21.09 9.20
CA SER A 75 -14.70 -20.79 8.49
C SER A 75 -13.85 -22.06 8.32
N ARG A 76 -13.17 -22.18 7.18
CA ARG A 76 -12.08 -23.15 6.97
C ARG A 76 -10.90 -22.84 7.89
N ASN A 77 -10.73 -21.57 8.27
CA ASN A 77 -9.77 -21.17 9.28
C ASN A 77 -10.37 -21.37 10.69
N LYS A 78 -9.89 -22.41 11.38
CA LYS A 78 -10.42 -22.84 12.69
C LYS A 78 -10.25 -21.80 13.82
N THR A 79 -9.49 -20.73 13.61
CA THR A 79 -9.40 -19.62 14.58
C THR A 79 -10.64 -18.73 14.58
N PHE A 80 -11.45 -18.77 13.52
CA PHE A 80 -12.65 -17.95 13.36
C PHE A 80 -13.93 -18.81 13.40
N LYS A 81 -14.99 -18.25 13.99
CA LYS A 81 -16.27 -18.96 14.14
C LYS A 81 -17.05 -19.04 12.83
N SER A 82 -16.96 -17.99 12.02
CA SER A 82 -17.65 -17.89 10.74
C SER A 82 -16.73 -17.34 9.64
N ILE A 83 -17.08 -17.59 8.39
CA ILE A 83 -16.43 -16.97 7.22
C ILE A 83 -16.47 -15.44 7.37
N LYS A 84 -17.59 -14.88 7.82
CA LYS A 84 -17.75 -13.44 8.07
C LYS A 84 -16.68 -12.91 9.03
N ASP A 85 -16.48 -13.57 10.16
CA ASP A 85 -15.51 -13.13 11.18
C ASP A 85 -14.08 -13.16 10.62
N HIS A 86 -13.75 -14.20 9.84
CA HIS A 86 -12.47 -14.30 9.19
C HIS A 86 -12.27 -13.18 8.17
N LEU A 87 -13.22 -12.95 7.27
CA LEU A 87 -13.14 -11.92 6.24
C LEU A 87 -13.10 -10.50 6.85
N LEU A 88 -13.82 -10.26 7.96
CA LEU A 88 -13.73 -8.98 8.70
C LEU A 88 -12.34 -8.79 9.30
N SER A 89 -11.78 -9.82 9.95
CA SER A 89 -10.42 -9.76 10.48
C SER A 89 -9.38 -9.49 9.40
N VAL A 90 -9.56 -10.05 8.20
CA VAL A 90 -8.67 -9.80 7.06
C VAL A 90 -8.87 -8.38 6.53
N ALA A 91 -10.10 -7.89 6.44
CA ALA A 91 -10.38 -6.51 6.04
C ALA A 91 -9.75 -5.50 7.01
N ASP A 92 -9.80 -5.76 8.31
CA ASP A 92 -9.15 -4.95 9.34
C ASP A 92 -7.63 -5.01 9.23
N GLN A 93 -7.06 -6.22 9.08
CA GLN A 93 -5.62 -6.44 8.92
C GLN A 93 -5.04 -5.65 7.73
N TYR A 94 -5.78 -5.60 6.61
CA TYR A 94 -5.36 -4.89 5.40
C TYR A 94 -5.95 -3.47 5.28
N LYS A 95 -6.62 -2.97 6.34
CA LYS A 95 -7.21 -1.61 6.41
C LYS A 95 -8.20 -1.29 5.27
N ASN A 96 -8.92 -2.30 4.78
CA ASN A 96 -9.89 -2.15 3.70
C ASN A 96 -11.26 -1.69 4.22
N VAL A 97 -11.38 -0.40 4.54
CA VAL A 97 -12.59 0.21 5.14
C VAL A 97 -13.83 -0.03 4.26
N GLN A 98 -13.70 0.08 2.94
CA GLN A 98 -14.82 -0.14 2.02
C GLN A 98 -15.33 -1.58 2.08
N ILE A 99 -14.42 -2.56 2.06
CA ILE A 99 -14.76 -3.99 2.15
C ILE A 99 -15.34 -4.31 3.52
N HIS A 100 -14.77 -3.76 4.60
CA HIS A 100 -15.31 -3.90 5.95
C HIS A 100 -16.77 -3.41 6.02
N ASN A 101 -17.07 -2.26 5.41
CA ASN A 101 -18.43 -1.73 5.34
C ASN A 101 -19.37 -2.64 4.52
N ILE A 102 -18.89 -3.19 3.40
CA ILE A 102 -19.61 -4.18 2.59
C ILE A 102 -19.96 -5.43 3.42
N LEU A 103 -19.00 -6.00 4.16
CA LEU A 103 -19.18 -7.20 4.98
C LEU A 103 -20.12 -6.97 6.18
N THR A 104 -20.07 -5.77 6.77
CA THR A 104 -20.94 -5.41 7.91
C THR A 104 -22.35 -4.97 7.46
N GLY A 105 -22.58 -4.76 6.17
CA GLY A 105 -23.84 -4.26 5.63
C GLY A 105 -24.11 -2.79 6.00
N LYS A 106 -23.07 -2.05 6.41
CA LYS A 106 -23.18 -0.60 6.64
C LYS A 106 -23.27 0.08 5.28
N LYS A 107 -24.40 0.74 5.01
CA LYS A 107 -24.50 1.66 3.88
C LYS A 107 -23.49 2.79 4.10
N GLU A 108 -22.81 3.21 3.03
CA GLU A 108 -21.94 4.40 3.06
C GLU A 108 -22.76 5.60 3.54
N GLU A 109 -22.75 5.87 4.83
CA GLU A 109 -22.90 7.23 5.31
C GLU A 109 -21.60 7.92 4.90
N LEU A 110 -21.72 8.77 3.88
CA LEU A 110 -20.74 9.81 3.57
C LEU A 110 -20.52 10.60 4.87
N GLN A 111 -19.56 10.16 5.69
CA GLN A 111 -19.07 10.95 6.79
C GLN A 111 -18.30 12.11 6.18
N LYS A 112 -18.99 13.25 6.08
CA LYS A 112 -18.32 14.53 6.19
C LYS A 112 -17.66 14.52 7.56
N GLU A 113 -16.33 14.47 7.58
CA GLU A 113 -15.57 14.69 8.80
C GLU A 113 -15.85 16.11 9.29
N GLU A 114 -16.83 16.25 10.20
CA GLU A 114 -16.90 17.40 11.08
C GLU A 114 -15.75 17.28 12.09
N SER A 115 -14.75 18.11 11.85
CA SER A 115 -13.69 18.44 12.77
C SER A 115 -14.27 18.84 14.12
N SER A 116 -14.01 18.00 15.13
CA SER A 116 -14.05 18.44 16.52
C SER A 116 -12.71 18.10 17.17
N ASN A 117 -12.00 19.17 17.52
CA ASN A 117 -10.79 19.15 18.32
C ASN A 117 -11.01 18.34 19.59
N SER A 118 -10.19 17.31 19.80
CA SER A 118 -9.88 16.77 21.12
C SER A 118 -8.49 16.16 21.07
N THR A 119 -7.54 16.92 21.61
CA THR A 119 -6.22 16.44 22.02
C THR A 119 -6.40 15.23 22.94
N HIS A 120 -6.17 14.03 22.42
CA HIS A 120 -5.83 12.87 23.23
C HIS A 120 -4.81 12.02 22.48
N ASP A 121 -3.59 11.99 23.03
CA ASP A 121 -2.66 10.89 22.84
C ASP A 121 -3.39 9.58 23.14
N LEU A 122 -3.75 8.84 22.10
CA LEU A 122 -4.10 7.44 22.20
C LEU A 122 -2.94 6.65 21.63
N ILE A 123 -2.13 6.16 22.56
CA ILE A 123 -1.14 5.11 22.39
C ILE A 123 -1.81 3.99 21.57
N SER A 124 -1.34 3.83 20.34
CA SER A 124 -1.79 2.80 19.41
C SER A 124 -1.29 1.44 19.91
N ASN A 125 -2.22 0.54 20.20
CA ASN A 125 -1.91 -0.88 20.32
C ASN A 125 -1.56 -1.43 18.93
N GLY A 126 -0.27 -1.67 18.71
CA GLY A 126 0.23 -2.88 18.05
C GLY A 126 0.07 -3.03 16.53
N ASP A 127 0.15 -1.95 15.75
CA ASP A 127 0.29 -2.06 14.29
C ASP A 127 1.64 -1.47 13.88
N ASN A 128 2.64 -2.34 13.74
CA ASN A 128 4.04 -1.97 13.50
C ASN A 128 4.28 -1.54 12.03
N SER A 129 3.25 -1.07 11.32
CA SER A 129 3.39 -0.57 9.96
C SER A 129 3.98 0.84 10.01
N TYR A 130 5.25 0.98 9.62
CA TYR A 130 5.87 2.28 9.46
C TYR A 130 5.07 3.14 8.47
N ILE A 131 4.72 4.35 8.91
CA ILE A 131 4.17 5.38 8.03
C ILE A 131 5.24 6.47 7.95
N PRO A 132 5.76 6.78 6.74
CA PRO A 132 6.69 7.88 6.54
C PRO A 132 6.14 9.17 7.13
N LYS A 133 7.04 10.00 7.66
CA LYS A 133 6.66 11.25 8.32
C LYS A 133 7.20 12.44 7.55
N PHE A 134 6.31 13.24 6.99
CA PHE A 134 6.61 14.58 6.52
C PHE A 134 5.52 15.52 7.02
N ILE A 135 5.90 16.48 7.85
CA ILE A 135 4.97 17.37 8.52
C ILE A 135 4.78 18.63 7.69
N CYS A 136 3.53 18.91 7.32
CA CYS A 136 3.16 20.15 6.64
C CYS A 136 3.49 21.36 7.56
N PRO A 137 4.29 22.33 7.11
CA PRO A 137 4.64 23.51 7.91
C PRO A 137 3.45 24.46 8.15
N HIS A 138 2.37 24.32 7.37
CA HIS A 138 1.20 25.21 7.46
C HIS A 138 0.12 24.70 8.42
N CYS A 139 -0.13 23.39 8.47
CA CYS A 139 -1.19 22.81 9.29
C CYS A 139 -0.73 21.69 10.22
N ASN A 140 0.59 21.41 10.25
CA ASN A 140 1.22 20.43 11.12
C ASN A 140 0.72 18.97 10.93
N SER A 141 -0.02 18.69 9.85
CA SER A 141 -0.44 17.32 9.52
C SER A 141 0.68 16.55 8.85
N ASN A 142 0.76 15.23 9.11
CA ASN A 142 1.62 14.36 8.33
C ASN A 142 1.00 14.14 6.94
N ILE A 143 1.65 14.61 5.88
CA ILE A 143 1.10 14.55 4.52
C ILE A 143 1.00 13.12 3.97
N PHE A 144 1.76 12.17 4.53
CA PHE A 144 1.60 10.75 4.18
C PHE A 144 0.36 10.12 4.81
N LYS A 145 -0.20 10.74 5.86
CA LYS A 145 -1.49 10.35 6.43
C LYS A 145 -2.64 11.13 5.81
N SER A 146 -2.46 12.44 5.66
CA SER A 146 -3.52 13.33 5.19
C SER A 146 -3.61 13.46 3.67
N GLY A 147 -2.64 12.91 2.93
CA GLY A 147 -2.53 13.10 1.48
C GLY A 147 -1.75 14.35 1.05
N TYR A 148 -1.24 14.29 -0.17
CA TYR A 148 -0.65 15.41 -0.90
C TYR A 148 -1.06 15.36 -2.38
N ILE A 149 -1.06 16.52 -3.04
CA ILE A 149 -1.46 16.72 -4.42
C ILE A 149 -0.21 17.11 -5.22
N VAL A 150 -0.06 16.53 -6.40
CA VAL A 150 0.95 16.91 -7.40
C VAL A 150 0.25 17.45 -8.65
N SER A 151 0.86 18.43 -9.30
CA SER A 151 0.32 19.00 -10.54
C SER A 151 0.98 18.37 -11.76
N GLU A 152 0.21 18.16 -12.83
CA GLU A 152 0.72 17.69 -14.12
C GLU A 152 0.44 18.73 -15.20
N GLU A 153 1.44 19.03 -16.02
CA GLU A 153 1.31 19.83 -17.23
C GLU A 153 1.15 18.87 -18.42
N VAL A 154 0.00 18.96 -19.11
CA VAL A 154 -0.30 18.13 -20.30
C VAL A 154 -0.52 19.02 -21.50
N THR A 155 0.24 18.80 -22.56
CA THR A 155 0.06 19.50 -23.84
C THR A 155 -0.78 18.64 -24.78
N TYR A 156 -1.79 19.24 -25.42
CA TYR A 156 -2.67 18.56 -26.37
C TYR A 156 -2.45 19.06 -27.80
N LYS A 157 -2.65 18.18 -28.78
CA LYS A 157 -2.81 18.55 -30.19
C LYS A 157 -4.07 17.94 -30.77
N TYR A 158 -4.61 18.56 -31.81
CA TYR A 158 -5.67 17.94 -32.61
C TYR A 158 -5.09 16.84 -33.50
N SER A 159 -5.64 15.62 -33.43
CA SER A 159 -5.35 14.54 -34.35
C SER A 159 -6.45 14.46 -35.39
N LYS A 160 -6.09 14.66 -36.67
CA LYS A 160 -7.02 14.49 -37.79
C LYS A 160 -7.48 13.03 -37.92
N ASP A 161 -6.55 12.09 -37.71
CA ASP A 161 -6.83 10.65 -37.84
C ASP A 161 -7.87 10.15 -36.82
N ASN A 162 -7.82 10.69 -35.60
CA ASN A 162 -8.76 10.35 -34.54
C ASN A 162 -9.93 11.34 -34.41
N ASN A 163 -9.96 12.40 -35.23
CA ASN A 163 -10.91 13.50 -35.20
C ASN A 163 -11.15 14.07 -33.77
N LYS A 164 -10.10 14.10 -32.93
CA LYS A 164 -10.15 14.53 -31.53
C LYS A 164 -8.81 15.09 -31.06
N THR A 165 -8.83 15.81 -29.95
CA THR A 165 -7.60 16.21 -29.25
C THR A 165 -6.97 14.99 -28.58
N ILE A 166 -5.65 14.87 -28.72
CA ILE A 166 -4.84 13.83 -28.08
C ILE A 166 -3.71 14.50 -27.28
N PRO A 167 -3.33 13.95 -26.11
CA PRO A 167 -2.15 14.42 -25.40
C PRO A 167 -0.90 14.09 -26.23
N ILE A 168 0.04 15.03 -26.25
CA ILE A 168 1.33 14.88 -26.96
C ILE A 168 2.52 14.84 -26.02
N SER A 169 2.38 15.41 -24.84
CA SER A 169 3.36 15.34 -23.78
C SER A 169 2.65 15.53 -22.45
N SER A 170 3.17 14.87 -21.43
CA SER A 170 2.81 15.16 -20.05
C SER A 170 4.07 15.25 -19.19
N LYS A 171 4.04 16.14 -18.20
CA LYS A 171 5.15 16.39 -17.29
C LYS A 171 4.61 16.70 -15.91
N THR A 172 5.03 15.94 -14.91
CA THR A 172 4.77 16.27 -13.51
C THR A 172 5.55 17.53 -13.13
N LEU A 173 4.85 18.50 -12.53
CA LEU A 173 5.44 19.73 -12.02
C LEU A 173 5.99 19.48 -10.61
N ASP A 174 7.06 20.20 -10.25
CA ASP A 174 7.72 20.09 -8.94
C ASP A 174 6.89 20.69 -7.78
N ASN A 175 5.61 20.99 -7.99
CA ASN A 175 4.74 21.57 -6.99
C ASN A 175 3.97 20.49 -6.24
N VAL A 176 4.26 20.37 -4.94
CA VAL A 176 3.47 19.56 -4.02
C VAL A 176 2.55 20.46 -3.20
N THR A 177 1.28 20.09 -3.08
CA THR A 177 0.30 20.78 -2.25
C THR A 177 -0.18 19.86 -1.15
N CYS A 178 -0.25 20.33 0.09
CA CYS A 178 -0.82 19.55 1.18
C CYS A 178 -2.33 19.37 0.97
N ASP A 179 -2.83 18.13 1.00
CA ASP A 179 -4.25 17.90 0.76
C ASP A 179 -5.13 18.42 1.92
N ASN A 180 -4.62 18.40 3.15
CA ASN A 180 -5.34 18.89 4.33
C ASN A 180 -5.59 20.41 4.32
N CYS A 181 -4.55 21.23 4.05
CA CYS A 181 -4.66 22.70 4.14
C CYS A 181 -4.61 23.43 2.80
N LYS A 182 -4.41 22.69 1.69
CA LYS A 182 -4.32 23.21 0.33
C LYS A 182 -3.18 24.22 0.08
N ASN A 183 -2.24 24.36 1.03
CA ASN A 183 -1.04 25.18 0.84
C ASN A 183 0.03 24.41 0.05
N THR A 184 0.69 25.11 -0.87
CA THR A 184 1.85 24.61 -1.60
C THR A 184 3.05 24.50 -0.68
N LEU A 185 3.68 23.33 -0.69
CA LEU A 185 4.87 23.03 0.08
C LEU A 185 6.10 23.44 -0.74
N LYS A 186 6.84 24.42 -0.24
CA LYS A 186 8.04 24.94 -0.90
C LYS A 186 9.20 23.95 -0.75
N GLU A 187 10.05 23.89 -1.78
CA GLU A 187 11.33 23.14 -1.78
C GLU A 187 11.21 21.62 -1.63
N ILE A 188 10.01 21.07 -1.84
CA ILE A 188 9.80 19.62 -1.95
C ILE A 188 9.16 19.28 -3.28
N ASN A 189 9.53 18.14 -3.85
CA ASN A 189 8.91 17.59 -5.04
C ASN A 189 8.45 16.14 -4.79
N ASN A 190 7.72 15.58 -5.75
CA ASN A 190 7.19 14.23 -5.63
C ASN A 190 8.30 13.17 -5.47
N ASP A 191 9.42 13.33 -6.17
CA ASP A 191 10.55 12.41 -6.10
C ASP A 191 11.16 12.34 -4.69
N PHE A 192 11.27 13.49 -4.02
CA PHE A 192 11.70 13.54 -2.63
C PHE A 192 10.74 12.77 -1.72
N LEU A 193 9.43 12.96 -1.87
CA LEU A 193 8.43 12.24 -1.08
C LEU A 193 8.43 10.72 -1.33
N GLN A 194 8.67 10.28 -2.56
CA GLN A 194 8.85 8.86 -2.88
C GLN A 194 10.11 8.26 -2.26
N LYS A 195 11.18 9.06 -2.11
CA LYS A 195 12.38 8.61 -1.37
C LYS A 195 12.11 8.48 0.12
N LEU A 196 11.32 9.38 0.70
CA LEU A 196 10.90 9.26 2.11
C LEU A 196 10.06 7.99 2.34
N SER A 197 9.22 7.60 1.37
CA SER A 197 8.37 6.42 1.50
C SER A 197 9.11 5.09 1.36
N SER A 198 10.30 5.10 0.77
CA SER A 198 11.14 3.92 0.56
C SER A 198 12.39 3.90 1.45
N VAL A 199 12.53 4.83 2.40
CA VAL A 199 13.74 4.95 3.24
C VAL A 199 14.06 3.66 4.01
N GLN A 200 13.02 2.90 4.39
CA GLN A 200 13.20 1.64 5.10
C GLN A 200 13.54 0.47 4.19
N ASN A 201 13.40 0.61 2.87
CA ASN A 201 13.64 -0.47 1.94
C ASN A 201 15.08 -0.42 1.44
N CYS A 202 15.72 -1.57 1.33
CA CYS A 202 17.02 -1.68 0.67
C CYS A 202 16.88 -1.21 -0.78
N ILE A 203 17.72 -0.26 -1.18
CA ILE A 203 17.71 0.31 -2.54
C ILE A 203 17.97 -0.76 -3.59
N SER A 204 18.80 -1.75 -3.26
CA SER A 204 19.23 -2.78 -4.20
C SER A 204 18.27 -3.96 -4.30
N CYS A 205 17.66 -4.41 -3.19
CA CYS A 205 16.79 -5.60 -3.20
C CYS A 205 15.33 -5.34 -2.79
N GLY A 206 14.96 -4.10 -2.47
CA GLY A 206 13.59 -3.69 -2.17
C GLY A 206 13.03 -4.17 -0.83
N LEU A 207 13.73 -5.06 -0.11
CA LEU A 207 13.29 -5.60 1.18
C LEU A 207 13.40 -4.56 2.30
N ASP A 208 12.47 -4.61 3.24
CA ASP A 208 12.45 -3.74 4.42
C ASP A 208 13.62 -4.05 5.37
N LEU A 209 14.52 -3.09 5.54
CA LEU A 209 15.72 -3.15 6.37
C LEU A 209 15.41 -3.28 7.87
N THR A 210 14.23 -2.88 8.34
CA THR A 210 13.81 -3.09 9.74
C THR A 210 13.53 -4.57 10.01
N SER A 211 13.12 -5.31 8.98
CA SER A 211 12.82 -6.73 9.05
C SER A 211 14.02 -7.60 8.67
N THR A 212 14.69 -7.26 7.57
CA THR A 212 15.88 -7.99 7.08
C THR A 212 17.14 -7.67 7.87
N GLY A 213 17.19 -6.52 8.54
CA GLY A 213 18.33 -6.08 9.35
C GLY A 213 19.40 -5.35 8.56
N ILE A 214 20.19 -4.56 9.27
CA ILE A 214 21.37 -3.85 8.76
C ILE A 214 22.60 -4.39 9.50
N VAL A 215 23.65 -4.77 8.76
CA VAL A 215 24.93 -5.24 9.32
C VAL A 215 26.00 -4.18 9.16
N ASP A 216 26.81 -3.98 10.19
CA ASP A 216 28.02 -3.18 10.13
C ASP A 216 29.21 -4.02 9.65
N LYS A 217 30.08 -3.41 8.84
CA LYS A 217 31.31 -4.00 8.35
C LYS A 217 32.47 -3.07 8.67
N ILE A 218 33.40 -3.57 9.47
CA ILE A 218 34.58 -2.82 9.88
C ILE A 218 35.75 -3.22 8.99
N LYS A 219 36.25 -2.27 8.20
CA LYS A 219 37.52 -2.41 7.49
C LYS A 219 38.65 -2.32 8.50
N MET A 220 39.41 -3.40 8.62
CA MET A 220 40.60 -3.47 9.47
C MET A 220 41.85 -3.07 8.68
N ILE A 221 42.76 -2.34 9.32
CA ILE A 221 44.11 -2.07 8.83
C ILE A 221 45.10 -2.74 9.76
N TYR A 222 46.09 -3.43 9.20
CA TYR A 222 47.17 -4.03 9.99
C TYR A 222 48.21 -2.96 10.35
N ASP A 223 48.39 -2.73 11.64
CA ASP A 223 49.47 -1.90 12.19
C ASP A 223 50.70 -2.78 12.43
N LYS A 224 51.79 -2.45 11.74
CA LYS A 224 53.05 -3.21 11.81
C LYS A 224 53.81 -2.98 13.12
N ASP A 225 53.72 -1.80 13.70
CA ASP A 225 54.45 -1.43 14.92
C ASP A 225 53.82 -2.08 16.15
N LEU A 226 52.49 -2.17 16.15
CA LEU A 226 51.72 -2.83 17.21
C LEU A 226 51.47 -4.32 16.95
N SER A 227 51.79 -4.81 15.75
CA SER A 227 51.53 -6.18 15.28
C SER A 227 50.08 -6.62 15.48
N LYS A 228 49.12 -5.72 15.20
CA LYS A 228 47.69 -5.91 15.44
C LYS A 228 46.85 -5.31 14.32
N PHE A 229 45.65 -5.85 14.13
CA PHE A 229 44.64 -5.23 13.28
C PHE A 229 43.88 -4.16 14.06
N LEU A 230 43.83 -2.95 13.51
CA LEU A 230 43.08 -1.82 14.05
C LEU A 230 41.85 -1.53 13.18
N PRO A 231 40.72 -1.14 13.77
CA PRO A 231 39.56 -0.69 13.02
C PRO A 231 39.87 0.64 12.33
N ASN A 232 39.48 0.78 11.06
CA ASN A 232 39.71 2.00 10.27
C ASN A 232 38.42 2.69 9.82
N LYS A 233 37.51 1.93 9.20
CA LYS A 233 36.24 2.49 8.69
C LYS A 233 35.11 1.48 8.86
N THR A 234 33.98 1.94 9.36
CA THR A 234 32.72 1.18 9.39
C THR A 234 31.86 1.56 8.18
N SER A 235 31.29 0.56 7.52
CA SER A 235 30.21 0.71 6.52
C SER A 235 29.00 -0.10 6.94
N TYR A 236 27.81 0.28 6.49
CA TYR A 236 26.56 -0.37 6.85
C TYR A 236 25.90 -0.97 5.62
N HIS A 237 25.48 -2.22 5.70
CA HIS A 237 25.02 -3.01 4.56
C HIS A 237 23.67 -3.68 4.85
N CYS A 238 22.88 -3.88 3.80
CA CYS A 238 21.68 -4.71 3.88
C CYS A 238 22.07 -6.16 4.19
N SER A 239 21.49 -6.77 5.22
CA SER A 239 21.84 -8.14 5.62
C SER A 239 21.48 -9.20 4.57
N ASN A 240 20.54 -8.89 3.67
CA ASN A 240 20.09 -9.83 2.64
C ASN A 240 20.97 -9.81 1.38
N CYS A 241 21.24 -8.63 0.82
CA CYS A 241 21.94 -8.50 -0.47
C CYS A 241 23.36 -7.94 -0.35
N ASP A 242 23.79 -7.62 0.87
CA ASP A 242 25.14 -7.15 1.20
C ASP A 242 25.56 -5.81 0.56
N GLN A 243 24.61 -5.07 0.00
CA GLN A 243 24.86 -3.75 -0.59
C GLN A 243 24.89 -2.66 0.48
N GLU A 244 25.80 -1.69 0.33
CA GLU A 244 25.94 -0.56 1.25
C GLU A 244 24.69 0.31 1.21
N ILE A 245 24.15 0.67 2.37
CA ILE A 245 23.02 1.60 2.47
C ILE A 245 23.51 3.04 2.24
N ASN A 246 22.65 3.91 1.71
CA ASN A 246 23.04 5.28 1.42
C ASN A 246 23.03 6.18 2.68
N ASP A 247 23.59 7.38 2.58
CA ASP A 247 23.74 8.27 3.74
C ASP A 247 22.40 8.75 4.31
N TYR A 248 21.39 8.92 3.45
CA TYR A 248 20.04 9.26 3.88
C TYR A 248 19.40 8.14 4.73
N GLN A 249 19.66 6.87 4.40
CA GLN A 249 19.22 5.73 5.21
C GLN A 249 20.00 5.63 6.53
N LYS A 250 21.33 5.89 6.50
CA LYS A 250 22.14 5.93 7.73
C LYS A 250 21.61 6.98 8.71
N GLU A 251 21.29 8.18 8.22
CA GLU A 251 20.69 9.25 9.02
C GLU A 251 19.33 8.83 9.60
N HIS A 252 18.47 8.20 8.79
CA HIS A 252 17.15 7.73 9.25
C HIS A 252 17.25 6.67 10.35
N PHE A 253 18.20 5.74 10.25
CA PHE A 253 18.39 4.64 11.22
C PHE A 253 19.32 5.00 12.40
N ASN A 254 19.85 6.23 12.45
CA ASN A 254 20.85 6.68 13.43
C ASN A 254 22.10 5.78 13.49
N LEU A 255 22.67 5.45 12.32
CA LEU A 255 23.85 4.58 12.16
C LEU A 255 25.14 5.39 11.94
#